data_AF-A0A3N5IQC5-F1
#
_entry.id   AF-A0A3N5IQC5-F1
#
_cell.length_a   1.000
_cell.length_b   1.000
_cell.length_c   1.000
_cell.angle_alpha   90.00
_cell.angle_beta   90.00
_cell.angle_gamma   90.00
#
_symmetry.space_group_name_H-M   'P 1'
#
loop_
_entity.id
_entity.type
_entity.pdbx_description
1 polymer ?
#
loop_
_entity_poly.entity_id
_entity_poly.type
_entity_poly.pdbx_seq_one_letter_code
_entity_poly.pdbx_strand_id
1 'polypeptide(L)' 'MQTQSIQSELLDFLQFASSRVASGDDRLSIEELVRQWRQTSEFAQTVADVRQGITDAAQGKAQPISDAFADVRRKLGIAD' A
#
# COMPACT_ATOMS: atom_id res chain seq x y z
N MET A 1 -7.87 2.33 1.38
CA MET A 1 -7.17 2.93 0.22
C MET A 1 -7.26 4.45 0.36
N GLN A 2 -6.17 5.10 0.75
CA GLN A 2 -6.08 6.54 0.58
C GLN A 2 -5.91 6.78 -0.93
N THR A 3 -6.86 7.46 -1.55
CA THR A 3 -6.73 7.87 -2.95
C THR A 3 -5.64 8.94 -2.99
N GLN A 4 -4.40 8.55 -3.27
CA GLN A 4 -3.35 9.53 -3.55
C GLN A 4 -3.78 10.33 -4.79
N SER A 5 -3.61 11.64 -4.74
CA SER A 5 -3.84 12.48 -5.92
C SER A 5 -2.85 12.06 -7.01
N ILE A 6 -3.29 12.00 -8.26
CA ILE A 6 -2.43 11.74 -9.44
C ILE A 6 -1.19 12.65 -9.43
N GLN A 7 -1.31 13.87 -8.90
CA GLN A 7 -0.19 14.80 -8.74
C GLN A 7 0.87 14.30 -7.75
N SER A 8 0.46 13.67 -6.64
CA SER A 8 1.37 13.09 -5.66
C SER A 8 2.11 11.89 -6.25
N GLU A 9 1.38 10.99 -6.90
CA GLU A 9 1.99 9.80 -7.54
C GLU A 9 3.01 10.20 -8.61
N LEU A 10 2.69 11.24 -9.40
CA LEU A 10 3.62 11.76 -10.40
C LEU A 10 4.88 12.34 -9.76
N LEU A 11 4.76 13.11 -8.67
CA LEU A 11 5.91 13.66 -7.96
C LEU A 11 6.79 12.55 -7.35
N ASP A 12 6.17 11.54 -6.74
CA ASP A 12 6.88 10.39 -6.16
C ASP A 12 7.62 9.59 -7.24
N PHE A 13 6.98 9.38 -8.40
CA PHE A 13 7.62 8.75 -9.55
C PHE A 13 8.78 9.58 -10.09
N LEU A 14 8.61 10.90 -10.25
CA LEU A 14 9.69 11.78 -10.72
C LEU A 14 10.89 11.75 -9.78
N GLN A 15 10.66 11.79 -8.47
CA GLN A 15 11.73 11.66 -7.47
C GLN A 15 12.45 10.30 -7.57
N PHE A 16 11.68 9.21 -7.71
CA PHE A 16 12.24 7.88 -7.93
C PHE A 16 13.12 7.83 -9.20
N ALA A 17 12.60 8.30 -10.34
CA ALA A 17 13.30 8.29 -11.61
C ALA A 17 14.57 9.17 -11.57
N SER A 18 14.49 10.36 -10.98
CA SER A 18 15.65 11.25 -10.80
C SER A 18 16.75 10.59 -9.96
N SER A 19 16.39 9.86 -8.90
CA SER A 19 17.37 9.16 -8.07
C SER A 19 18.12 8.05 -8.85
N ARG A 20 17.43 7.37 -9.77
CA ARG A 20 18.00 6.30 -10.61
C ARG A 20 18.95 6.85 -11.66
N VAL A 21 18.55 7.92 -12.34
CA VAL A 21 19.42 8.63 -13.29
C VAL A 21 20.67 9.17 -12.59
N ALA A 22 20.51 9.79 -11.41
CA ALA A 22 21.64 10.28 -10.61
C ALA A 22 22.58 9.17 -10.14
N SER A 23 22.07 7.95 -9.97
CA SER A 23 22.85 6.77 -9.58
C SER A 23 23.56 6.09 -10.76
N GLY A 24 23.42 6.62 -11.99
CA GLY A 24 24.03 6.05 -13.20
C GLY A 24 23.29 4.83 -13.76
N ASP A 25 22.03 4.63 -13.37
CA ASP A 25 21.15 3.57 -13.87
C ASP A 25 20.35 4.08 -15.08
N ASP A 26 21.06 4.59 -16.09
CA ASP A 26 20.52 5.30 -17.26
C ASP A 26 20.06 4.36 -18.40
N ARG A 27 20.14 3.05 -18.18
CA ARG A 27 19.85 2.03 -19.20
C ARG A 27 18.37 1.62 -19.26
N LEU A 28 17.59 1.99 -18.26
CA LEU A 28 16.19 1.58 -18.13
C LEU A 28 15.28 2.50 -18.95
N SER A 29 14.32 1.90 -19.66
CA SER A 29 13.26 2.69 -20.30
C SER A 29 12.31 3.29 -19.26
N ILE A 30 11.52 4.29 -19.65
CA ILE A 30 10.52 4.91 -18.78
C ILE A 30 9.51 3.87 -18.29
N GLU A 31 9.07 2.96 -19.15
CA GLU A 31 8.16 1.86 -18.82
C GLU A 31 8.76 0.93 -17.76
N GLU A 32 10.07 0.66 -17.84
CA GLU A 32 10.76 -0.17 -16.87
C GLU A 32 10.89 0.53 -15.52
N LEU A 33 11.16 1.84 -15.52
CA LEU A 33 11.19 2.66 -14.31
C LEU A 33 9.82 2.70 -13.63
N VAL A 34 8.73 2.87 -14.39
CA VAL A 34 7.36 2.84 -13.84
C VAL A 34 7.06 1.47 -13.22
N ARG A 35 7.43 0.38 -13.89
CA ARG A 35 7.24 -0.98 -13.38
C ARG A 35 8.00 -1.19 -12.06
N GLN A 36 9.27 -0.80 -12.00
CA GLN A 36 10.07 -0.94 -10.78
C GLN A 36 9.56 -0.05 -9.65
N TRP A 37 9.15 1.18 -9.96
CA TRP A 37 8.57 2.10 -8.99
C TRP A 37 7.31 1.52 -8.36
N ARG A 38 6.40 0.97 -9.17
CA ARG A 38 5.18 0.32 -8.67
C ARG A 38 5.50 -0.86 -7.76
N GLN A 39 6.39 -1.76 -8.19
CA GLN A 39 6.80 -2.90 -7.38
C GLN A 39 7.38 -2.47 -6.02
N THR A 40 8.21 -1.43 -6.02
CA THR A 40 8.82 -0.89 -4.80
C THR A 40 7.76 -0.26 -3.90
N SER A 41 6.83 0.50 -4.47
CA SER A 41 5.78 1.21 -3.72
C SER A 41 4.76 0.24 -3.14
N GLU A 42 4.33 -0.77 -3.91
CA GLU A 42 3.44 -1.84 -3.45
C GLU A 42 4.08 -2.66 -2.33
N PHE A 43 5.37 -2.99 -2.45
CA PHE A 43 6.10 -3.68 -1.40
C PHE A 43 6.19 -2.83 -0.12
N ALA A 44 6.55 -1.54 -0.25
CA ALA A 44 6.62 -0.63 0.88
C ALA A 44 5.26 -0.48 1.59
N GLN A 45 4.17 -0.37 0.82
CA GLN A 45 2.81 -0.31 1.36
C GLN A 45 2.45 -1.61 2.10
N THR A 46 2.75 -2.76 1.50
CA THR A 46 2.50 -4.07 2.11
C THR A 46 3.21 -4.19 3.46
N VAL A 47 4.48 -3.77 3.54
CA VAL A 47 5.25 -3.78 4.79
C VAL A 47 4.65 -2.82 5.81
N ALA A 48 4.19 -1.64 5.39
CA ALA A 48 3.53 -0.69 6.28
C ALA A 48 2.22 -1.27 6.86
N ASP A 49 1.40 -1.90 6.02
CA ASP A 49 0.14 -2.53 6.44
C ASP A 49 0.37 -3.65 7.46
N VAL A 50 1.40 -4.49 7.26
CA VAL A 50 1.78 -5.53 8.23
C VAL A 50 2.22 -4.92 9.58
N ARG A 51 3.08 -3.88 9.55
CA ARG A 51 3.52 -3.20 10.78
C ARG A 51 2.37 -2.55 11.53
N GLN A 52 1.43 -1.96 10.79
CA GLN A 52 0.22 -1.40 11.36
C GLN A 52 -0.63 -2.49 12.04
N GLY A 53 -0.83 -3.63 11.37
CA GLY A 53 -1.55 -4.77 11.94
C GLY A 53 -0.93 -5.31 13.24
N ILE A 54 0.41 -5.39 13.32
CA ILE A 54 1.12 -5.76 14.55
C ILE A 54 0.86 -4.74 15.66
N THR A 55 0.90 -3.45 15.34
CA THR A 55 0.65 -2.37 16.30
C THR A 55 -0.79 -2.40 16.81
N ASP A 56 -1.76 -2.60 15.91
CA ASP A 56 -3.17 -2.66 16.26
C ASP A 56 -3.49 -3.89 17.13
N ALA A 57 -2.86 -5.03 16.85
CA ALA A 57 -2.95 -6.21 17.71
C ALA A 57 -2.39 -5.94 19.11
N ALA A 58 -1.22 -5.30 19.21
CA ALA A 58 -0.62 -4.93 20.49
C ALA A 58 -1.46 -3.91 21.29
N GLN A 59 -2.24 -3.08 20.59
CA GLN A 59 -3.19 -2.13 21.18
C GLN A 59 -4.56 -2.75 21.52
N GLY A 60 -4.75 -4.06 21.32
CA GLY A 60 -6.00 -4.74 21.61
C GLY A 60 -7.14 -4.42 20.63
N LYS A 61 -6.82 -3.89 19.44
CA LYS A 61 -7.82 -3.63 18.38
C LYS A 61 -8.14 -4.86 17.55
N ALA A 62 -7.47 -5.99 17.79
CA ALA A 62 -7.80 -7.26 17.17
C ALA A 62 -9.06 -7.85 17.81
N GLN A 63 -9.90 -8.50 16.99
CA GLN A 63 -11.11 -9.17 17.43
C GLN A 63 -11.22 -10.57 16.81
N PRO A 64 -11.96 -11.50 17.44
CA PRO A 64 -12.25 -12.80 16.86
C PRO A 64 -12.89 -12.68 15.48
N ILE A 65 -12.49 -13.58 14.58
CA ILE A 65 -12.98 -13.56 13.21
C ILE A 65 -14.50 -13.82 13.13
N SER A 66 -15.05 -14.61 14.05
CA SER A 66 -16.49 -14.85 14.19
C SER A 66 -17.28 -13.56 14.36
N ASP A 67 -16.77 -12.68 15.22
CA ASP A 67 -17.43 -11.45 15.64
C ASP A 67 -17.37 -10.43 14.50
N ALA A 68 -16.22 -10.35 13.83
CA ALA A 68 -16.06 -9.55 12.61
C ALA A 68 -17.03 -9.98 11.50
N PHE A 69 -17.20 -11.28 11.27
CA PHE A 69 -18.14 -11.79 10.27
C PHE A 69 -19.60 -11.52 10.64
N ALA A 70 -19.97 -11.70 11.91
CA ALA A 70 -21.31 -11.37 12.39
C ALA A 70 -21.63 -9.88 12.19
N ASP A 71 -20.67 -8.99 12.48
CA ASP A 71 -20.82 -7.56 12.24
C ASP A 71 -21.00 -7.21 10.74
N VAL A 72 -20.24 -7.87 9.86
CA VAL A 72 -20.39 -7.70 8.40
C VAL A 72 -21.76 -8.18 7.93
N ARG A 73 -22.22 -9.37 8.36
CA ARG A 73 -23.54 -9.91 8.02
C ARG A 73 -24.66 -8.97 8.49
N ARG A 74 -24.57 -8.47 9.72
CA ARG A 74 -25.52 -7.49 10.28
C ARG A 74 -25.59 -6.22 9.44
N LYS A 75 -24.44 -5.67 9.01
CA LYS A 75 -24.37 -4.49 8.13
C LYS A 75 -24.97 -4.72 6.75
N LEU A 76 -24.87 -5.95 6.24
CA LEU A 76 -25.41 -6.35 4.93
C LEU A 76 -26.87 -6.82 5.01
N GLY A 77 -27.48 -6.86 6.20
CA GLY A 77 -28.86 -7.33 6.37
C GLY A 77 -29.04 -8.84 6.12
N ILE A 78 -27.96 -9.61 6.19
CA ILE A 78 -28.00 -11.07 6.08
C ILE A 78 -28.17 -11.59 7.50
N ALA A 79 -29.34 -12.14 7.81
CA ALA A 79 -29.59 -12.79 9.10
C ALA A 79 -28.61 -13.96 9.31
N ASP A 80 -28.14 -14.17 10.54
CA ASP A 80 -27.23 -15.26 10.92
C ASP A 80 -27.79 -16.65 10.56
#